data_AF-A0A1I6BWT7-F1
#
_entry.id   AF-A0A1I6BWT7-F1
#
_cell.length_a   1.000
_cell.length_b   1.000
_cell.length_c   1.000
_cell.angle_alpha   90.00
_cell.angle_beta   90.00
_cell.angle_gamma   90.00
#
_symmetry.space_group_name_H-M   'P 1'
#
loop_
_entity.id
_entity.type
_entity.pdbx_description
1 polymer ?
#
loop_
_entity_poly.entity_id
_entity_poly.type
_entity_poly.pdbx_seq_one_letter_code
_entity_poly.pdbx_strand_id
1 'polypeptide(L)'
;MNRAGRYAASSEADELELLKIIYELTEKERMIMWVEGYIDIVIEKLPDFAKGILLDQIRKWEDTKEYVKNQIEEIVLQPHYIESLKGSRKEFAISVQTNYPQYLSLLFSHYDGKLKDLDFRTFVYRRRYGSKKKRF
;
A
#
# COMPACT_ATOMS: atom_id res chain seq x y z
N MET A 1 10.32 -9.76 2.83
CA MET A 1 10.99 -9.18 4.03
C MET A 1 12.36 -8.59 3.69
N ASN A 2 12.58 -7.33 4.03
CA ASN A 2 13.86 -6.62 3.93
C ASN A 2 14.81 -7.00 5.10
N ARG A 3 15.97 -6.33 5.20
CA ARG A 3 16.94 -6.62 6.27
C ARG A 3 16.39 -6.43 7.68
N ALA A 4 15.55 -5.41 7.92
CA ALA A 4 14.95 -5.17 9.23
C ALA A 4 13.94 -6.26 9.58
N GLY A 5 13.09 -6.66 8.63
CA GLY A 5 12.16 -7.77 8.83
C GLY A 5 12.86 -9.10 9.10
N ARG A 6 13.94 -9.40 8.36
CA ARG A 6 14.74 -10.62 8.59
C ARG A 6 15.44 -10.59 9.94
N TYR A 7 16.00 -9.44 10.33
CA TYR A 7 16.66 -9.28 11.63
C TYR A 7 15.64 -9.39 12.76
N ALA A 8 14.51 -8.69 12.68
CA ALA A 8 13.43 -8.79 13.64
C ALA A 8 12.84 -10.21 13.71
N ALA A 9 12.84 -11.01 12.65
CA ALA A 9 12.38 -12.39 12.74
C ALA A 9 13.37 -13.36 13.42
N SER A 10 14.63 -12.95 13.64
CA SER A 10 15.64 -13.82 14.26
C SER A 10 15.45 -13.94 15.78
N SER A 11 15.91 -15.06 16.34
CA SER A 11 15.92 -15.31 17.79
C SER A 11 16.99 -14.50 18.54
N GLU A 12 17.98 -13.98 17.82
CA GLU A 12 19.14 -13.23 18.35
C GLU A 12 19.00 -11.72 18.10
N ALA A 13 17.79 -11.24 17.79
CA ALA A 13 17.54 -9.85 17.49
C ALA A 13 17.80 -8.97 18.72
N ASP A 14 18.80 -8.10 18.64
CA ASP A 14 19.07 -7.06 19.63
C ASP A 14 18.29 -5.78 19.27
N GLU A 15 17.64 -5.18 20.27
CA GLU A 15 16.74 -4.04 20.04
C GLU A 15 17.50 -2.79 19.54
N LEU A 16 18.76 -2.58 19.96
CA LEU A 16 19.56 -1.42 19.56
C LEU A 16 20.14 -1.60 18.15
N GLU A 17 20.58 -2.81 17.80
CA GLU A 17 21.02 -3.09 16.43
C GLU A 17 19.82 -3.02 15.45
N LEU A 18 18.64 -3.51 15.85
CA LEU A 18 17.42 -3.33 15.05
C LEU A 18 17.12 -1.83 14.83
N LEU A 19 17.22 -1.02 15.89
CA LEU A 19 17.03 0.43 15.80
C LEU A 19 18.00 1.06 14.79
N LYS A 20 19.28 0.70 14.84
CA LYS A 20 20.29 1.17 13.89
C LYS A 20 19.92 0.80 12.44
N ILE A 21 19.50 -0.44 12.21
CA ILE A 21 19.03 -0.89 10.89
C ILE A 21 17.86 -0.02 10.41
N ILE A 22 16.90 0.31 11.27
CA ILE A 22 15.72 1.13 10.93
C ILE A 22 16.11 2.57 10.54
N TYR A 23 17.08 3.16 11.24
CA TYR A 23 17.58 4.50 10.90
C TYR A 23 18.27 4.54 9.54
N GLU A 24 18.96 3.47 9.16
CA GLU A 24 19.62 3.38 7.88
C GLU A 24 18.66 3.04 6.72
N LEU A 25 17.42 2.61 7.00
CA LEU A 25 16.43 2.39 5.94
C LEU A 25 15.96 3.72 5.35
N THR A 26 15.69 3.71 4.06
CA THR A 26 14.92 4.78 3.40
C THR A 26 13.43 4.68 3.76
N GLU A 27 12.67 5.78 3.60
CA GLU A 27 11.21 5.74 3.75
C GLU A 27 10.58 4.68 2.83
N LYS A 28 11.11 4.54 1.61
CA LYS A 28 10.67 3.52 0.65
C LYS A 28 10.84 2.10 1.20
N GLU A 29 11.98 1.79 1.80
CA GLU A 29 12.23 0.47 2.39
C GLU A 29 11.40 0.22 3.64
N ARG A 30 11.15 1.25 4.47
CA ARG A 30 10.23 1.15 5.60
C ARG A 30 8.80 0.89 5.14
N MET A 31 8.37 1.60 4.09
CA MET A 31 7.03 1.45 3.53
C MET A 31 6.83 0.05 2.91
N ILE A 32 7.86 -0.58 2.36
CA ILE A 32 7.78 -1.98 1.91
C ILE A 32 7.42 -2.92 3.07
N MET A 33 7.91 -2.67 4.28
CA MET A 33 7.53 -3.48 5.45
C MET A 33 6.03 -3.38 5.74
N TRP A 34 5.48 -2.17 5.61
CA TRP A 34 4.05 -1.92 5.77
C TRP A 34 3.23 -2.57 4.66
N VAL A 35 3.66 -2.46 3.40
CA VAL A 35 2.99 -3.09 2.24
C VAL A 35 2.95 -4.61 2.39
N GLU A 36 4.08 -5.23 2.72
CA GLU A 36 4.19 -6.69 2.86
C GLU A 36 3.63 -7.20 4.21
N GLY A 37 3.23 -6.32 5.12
CA GLY A 37 2.52 -6.69 6.35
C GLY A 37 3.39 -7.26 7.48
N TYR A 38 4.71 -7.08 7.44
CA TYR A 38 5.63 -7.54 8.51
C TYR A 38 6.18 -6.39 9.38
N ILE A 39 5.70 -5.17 9.17
CA ILE A 39 6.15 -4.02 9.96
C ILE A 39 5.80 -4.15 11.44
N ASP A 40 4.71 -4.86 11.78
CA ASP A 40 4.28 -5.04 13.16
C ASP A 40 5.31 -5.85 13.97
N ILE A 41 5.87 -6.92 13.37
CA ILE A 41 6.95 -7.73 13.95
C ILE A 41 8.18 -6.86 14.25
N VAL A 42 8.48 -5.91 13.35
CA VAL A 42 9.60 -4.99 13.51
C VAL A 42 9.34 -3.99 14.64
N ILE A 43 8.12 -3.46 14.74
CA ILE A 43 7.73 -2.52 15.80
C ILE A 43 7.78 -3.20 17.17
N GLU A 44 7.27 -4.42 17.29
CA GLU A 44 7.24 -5.16 18.55
C GLU A 44 8.63 -5.35 19.16
N LYS A 45 9.66 -5.52 18.31
CA LYS A 45 11.05 -5.72 18.72
C LYS A 45 11.88 -4.44 18.84
N LEU A 46 11.31 -3.28 18.56
CA LEU A 46 12.00 -2.01 18.80
C LEU A 46 11.90 -1.62 20.28
N PRO A 47 12.89 -0.88 20.80
CA PRO A 47 12.77 -0.26 22.11
C PRO A 47 11.55 0.65 22.15
N ASP A 48 10.81 0.68 23.27
CA ASP A 48 9.55 1.43 23.38
C ASP A 48 9.67 2.91 22.98
N PHE A 49 10.76 3.56 23.38
CA PHE A 49 11.01 4.97 23.04
C PHE A 49 11.20 5.22 21.54
N ALA A 50 11.57 4.19 20.77
CA ALA A 50 11.87 4.29 19.35
C ALA A 50 10.70 3.84 18.44
N LYS A 51 9.69 3.17 18.99
CA LYS A 51 8.51 2.69 18.21
C LYS A 51 7.82 3.82 17.44
N GLY A 52 7.80 5.03 18.00
CA GLY A 52 7.21 6.22 17.38
C GLY A 52 7.73 6.53 15.97
N ILE A 53 8.99 6.20 15.67
CA ILE A 53 9.63 6.45 14.36
C ILE A 53 8.85 5.77 13.23
N LEU A 54 8.34 4.55 13.47
CA LEU A 54 7.57 3.78 12.49
C LEU A 54 6.07 4.08 12.61
N LEU A 55 5.54 4.21 13.83
CA LEU A 55 4.11 4.44 14.06
C LEU A 55 3.60 5.73 13.39
N ASP A 56 4.36 6.82 13.46
CA ASP A 56 3.97 8.09 12.83
C ASP A 56 3.95 8.01 11.30
N GLN A 57 4.84 7.21 10.70
CA GLN A 57 4.87 6.97 9.26
C GLN A 57 3.72 6.07 8.83
N ILE A 58 3.48 4.98 9.57
CA ILE A 58 2.38 4.05 9.32
C ILE A 58 1.05 4.78 9.36
N ARG A 59 0.82 5.63 10.36
CA ARG A 59 -0.43 6.40 10.47
C ARG A 59 -0.71 7.20 9.19
N LYS A 60 0.29 7.89 8.63
CA LYS A 60 0.14 8.65 7.38
C LYS A 60 -0.17 7.75 6.19
N TRP A 61 0.44 6.58 6.12
CA TRP A 61 0.19 5.61 5.04
C TRP A 61 -1.19 4.97 5.16
N GLU A 62 -1.63 4.64 6.38
CA GLU A 62 -2.97 4.15 6.70
C GLU A 62 -4.05 5.20 6.39
N ASP A 63 -3.85 6.46 6.80
CA ASP A 63 -4.77 7.56 6.48
C ASP A 63 -4.92 7.72 4.96
N THR A 64 -3.80 7.61 4.21
CA THR A 64 -3.83 7.66 2.74
C THR A 64 -4.53 6.43 2.15
N LYS A 65 -4.30 5.25 2.72
CA LYS A 65 -4.95 4.00 2.30
C LYS A 65 -6.46 4.09 2.48
N GLU A 66 -6.91 4.56 3.63
CA GLU A 66 -8.34 4.69 3.94
C GLU A 66 -9.00 5.74 3.06
N TYR A 67 -8.32 6.88 2.81
CA TYR A 67 -8.79 7.85 1.83
C TYR A 67 -9.01 7.21 0.44
N VAL A 68 -8.02 6.46 -0.07
CA VAL A 68 -8.15 5.78 -1.37
C VAL A 68 -9.28 4.74 -1.35
N LYS A 69 -9.41 3.99 -0.24
CA LYS A 69 -10.47 3.00 -0.08
C LYS A 69 -11.86 3.64 -0.15
N ASN A 70 -12.08 4.72 0.58
CA ASN A 70 -13.33 5.49 0.53
C ASN A 70 -13.63 6.00 -0.89
N GLN A 71 -12.60 6.45 -1.62
CA GLN A 71 -12.77 6.87 -3.02
C GLN A 71 -13.21 5.70 -3.92
N ILE A 72 -12.65 4.50 -3.73
CA ILE A 72 -13.11 3.32 -4.48
C ILE A 72 -14.54 2.94 -4.10
N GLU A 73 -14.87 2.95 -2.81
CA GLU A 73 -16.23 2.67 -2.32
C GLU A 73 -17.27 3.65 -2.89
N GLU A 74 -16.94 4.93 -2.95
CA GLU A 74 -17.79 5.95 -3.59
C GLU A 74 -17.95 5.72 -5.09
N ILE A 75 -16.86 5.35 -5.79
CA ILE A 75 -16.87 5.10 -7.24
C ILE A 75 -17.74 3.89 -7.58
N VAL A 76 -17.61 2.79 -6.84
CA VAL A 76 -18.31 1.54 -7.19
C VAL A 76 -19.81 1.62 -6.99
N LEU A 77 -20.29 2.62 -6.23
CA LEU A 77 -21.69 2.94 -6.04
C LEU A 77 -22.25 3.89 -7.12
N GLN A 78 -21.40 4.47 -7.97
CA GLN A 78 -21.87 5.41 -8.99
C GLN A 78 -22.66 4.68 -10.09
N PRO A 79 -23.79 5.24 -10.56
CA PRO A 79 -24.63 4.61 -11.59
C PRO A 79 -23.86 4.21 -12.85
N HIS A 80 -22.98 5.09 -13.35
CA HIS A 80 -22.22 4.82 -14.56
C HIS A 80 -21.14 3.72 -14.36
N TYR A 81 -20.60 3.56 -13.15
CA TYR A 81 -19.72 2.44 -12.83
C TYR A 81 -20.52 1.14 -12.84
N ILE A 82 -21.65 1.10 -12.14
CA ILE A 82 -22.56 -0.06 -12.10
C ILE A 82 -23.02 -0.47 -13.50
N GLU A 83 -23.36 0.51 -14.35
CA GLU A 83 -23.72 0.26 -15.73
C GLU A 83 -22.57 -0.35 -16.53
N SER A 84 -21.33 0.13 -16.31
CA SER A 84 -20.15 -0.43 -16.97
C SER A 84 -19.86 -1.88 -16.60
N LEU A 85 -20.32 -2.36 -15.44
CA LEU A 85 -20.20 -3.78 -15.03
C LEU A 85 -21.09 -4.72 -15.85
N LYS A 86 -22.17 -4.20 -16.46
CA LYS A 86 -23.11 -4.99 -17.27
C LYS A 86 -22.60 -5.24 -18.69
N GLY A 87 -21.64 -4.44 -19.14
CA GLY A 87 -21.02 -4.57 -20.45
C GLY A 87 -19.94 -5.65 -20.50
N SER A 88 -19.28 -5.76 -21.65
CA SER A 88 -18.07 -6.56 -21.82
C SER A 88 -16.91 -5.99 -21.01
N ARG A 89 -15.91 -6.84 -20.70
CA ARG A 89 -14.66 -6.41 -20.05
C ARG A 89 -13.96 -5.27 -20.80
N LYS A 90 -14.10 -5.22 -22.13
CA LYS A 90 -13.52 -4.16 -22.98
C LYS A 90 -14.25 -2.83 -22.76
N GLU A 91 -15.57 -2.84 -22.69
CA GLU A 91 -16.37 -1.64 -22.41
C GLU A 91 -16.12 -1.13 -21.00
N PHE A 92 -16.04 -2.03 -20.01
CA PHE A 92 -15.61 -1.70 -18.66
C PHE A 92 -14.22 -1.02 -18.66
N ALA A 93 -13.25 -1.61 -19.36
CA ALA A 93 -11.90 -1.08 -19.45
C ALA A 93 -11.87 0.35 -20.02
N ILE A 94 -12.64 0.61 -21.07
CA ILE A 94 -12.77 1.95 -21.68
C ILE A 94 -13.39 2.92 -20.67
N SER A 95 -14.52 2.54 -20.05
CA SER A 95 -15.21 3.39 -19.06
C SER A 95 -14.29 3.79 -17.91
N VAL A 96 -13.58 2.83 -17.31
CA VAL A 96 -12.66 3.10 -16.19
C VAL A 96 -11.44 3.91 -16.63
N GLN A 97 -10.87 3.65 -17.81
CA GLN A 97 -9.76 4.44 -18.33
C GLN A 97 -10.14 5.90 -18.60
N THR A 98 -11.36 6.14 -19.06
CA THR A 98 -11.86 7.49 -19.35
C THR A 98 -12.21 8.25 -18.07
N ASN A 99 -12.93 7.62 -17.14
CA ASN A 99 -13.48 8.33 -15.96
C ASN A 99 -12.55 8.28 -14.74
N TYR A 100 -11.76 7.21 -14.60
CA TYR A 100 -10.99 6.91 -13.39
C TYR A 100 -9.56 6.39 -13.68
N PRO A 101 -8.78 7.03 -14.56
CA PRO A 101 -7.47 6.53 -14.99
C PRO A 101 -6.50 6.31 -13.82
N GLN A 102 -6.59 7.13 -12.77
CA GLN A 102 -5.74 7.05 -11.59
C GLN A 102 -6.05 5.85 -10.69
N TYR A 103 -7.21 5.22 -10.80
CA TYR A 103 -7.66 4.11 -9.94
C TYR A 103 -7.76 2.77 -10.68
N LEU A 104 -7.26 2.73 -11.91
CA LEU A 104 -7.42 1.61 -12.84
C LEU A 104 -7.09 0.25 -12.18
N SER A 105 -5.93 0.12 -11.54
CA SER A 105 -5.55 -1.17 -10.94
C SER A 105 -6.53 -1.64 -9.86
N LEU A 106 -7.06 -0.72 -9.05
CA LEU A 106 -8.00 -1.05 -7.97
C LEU A 106 -9.37 -1.39 -8.53
N LEU A 107 -9.87 -0.61 -9.51
CA LEU A 107 -11.17 -0.84 -10.13
C LEU A 107 -11.22 -2.13 -10.95
N PHE A 108 -10.10 -2.53 -11.58
CA PHE A 108 -10.00 -3.85 -12.21
C PHE A 108 -9.98 -4.99 -11.18
N SER A 109 -9.24 -4.85 -10.08
CA SER A 109 -9.28 -5.85 -8.99
C SER A 109 -10.69 -5.96 -8.39
N HIS A 110 -11.42 -4.84 -8.27
CA HIS A 110 -12.83 -4.84 -7.86
C HIS A 110 -13.72 -5.60 -8.85
N TYR A 111 -13.63 -5.27 -10.14
CA TYR A 111 -14.37 -5.95 -11.21
C TYR A 111 -14.14 -7.47 -11.20
N ASP A 112 -12.90 -7.91 -10.97
CA ASP A 112 -12.54 -9.33 -10.91
C ASP A 112 -12.94 -10.01 -9.58
N GLY A 113 -13.56 -9.29 -8.63
CA GLY A 113 -13.95 -9.82 -7.31
C GLY A 113 -12.76 -10.18 -6.42
N LYS A 114 -11.59 -9.58 -6.68
CA LYS A 114 -10.30 -9.95 -6.08
C LYS A 114 -9.63 -8.81 -5.30
N LEU A 115 -10.33 -7.70 -5.09
CA LEU A 115 -9.79 -6.55 -4.36
C LEU A 115 -9.52 -6.90 -2.89
N LYS A 116 -8.27 -6.72 -2.47
CA LYS A 116 -7.78 -6.99 -1.10
C LYS A 116 -7.12 -5.75 -0.50
N ASP A 117 -6.94 -5.75 0.82
CA ASP A 117 -6.22 -4.67 1.52
C ASP A 117 -4.80 -4.45 0.97
N LEU A 118 -4.11 -5.53 0.59
CA LEU A 118 -2.78 -5.48 -0.04
C LEU A 118 -2.77 -4.69 -1.35
N ASP A 119 -3.86 -4.71 -2.13
CA ASP A 119 -3.95 -3.94 -3.37
C ASP A 119 -3.93 -2.44 -3.06
N PHE A 120 -4.63 -2.02 -2.00
CA PHE A 120 -4.62 -0.62 -1.55
C PHE A 120 -3.23 -0.22 -1.05
N ARG A 121 -2.58 -1.03 -0.20
CA ARG A 121 -1.20 -0.74 0.26
C ARG A 121 -0.24 -0.62 -0.91
N THR A 122 -0.32 -1.56 -1.86
CA THR A 122 0.49 -1.56 -3.08
C THR A 122 0.22 -0.33 -3.93
N PHE A 123 -1.04 0.09 -4.03
CA PHE A 123 -1.43 1.30 -4.75
C PHE A 123 -0.83 2.56 -4.12
N VAL A 124 -0.95 2.73 -2.80
CA VAL A 124 -0.34 3.89 -2.10
C VAL A 124 1.17 3.92 -2.32
N TYR A 125 1.84 2.77 -2.21
CA TYR A 125 3.27 2.65 -2.46
C TYR A 125 3.66 3.02 -3.90
N ARG A 126 2.94 2.48 -4.90
CA ARG A 126 3.18 2.77 -6.32
C ARG A 126 2.86 4.23 -6.67
N ARG A 127 1.87 4.85 -6.04
CA ARG A 127 1.57 6.26 -6.25
C ARG A 127 2.69 7.17 -5.74
N ARG A 128 3.33 6.80 -4.62
CA ARG A 128 4.45 7.54 -4.04
C ARG A 128 5.77 7.32 -4.78
N TYR A 129 6.07 6.08 -5.21
CA TYR A 129 7.39 5.71 -5.72
C TYR A 129 7.41 5.09 -7.12
N GLY A 130 6.26 4.88 -7.76
CA GLY A 130 6.12 4.24 -9.07
C GLY A 130 6.44 5.15 -10.25
N SER A 131 6.74 6.42 -10.02
CA SER A 131 6.95 7.42 -11.07
C SER A 131 8.40 7.52 -11.53
N LYS A 132 8.91 6.48 -12.23
CA LYS A 132 9.98 6.63 -13.23
C LYS A 132 9.82 5.62 -14.37
N LYS A 133 8.82 5.82 -15.24
CA LYS A 133 9.03 5.60 -16.67
C LYS A 133 8.84 6.94 -17.36
N LYS A 134 9.97 7.54 -17.79
CA LYS A 134 9.97 8.57 -18.83
C LYS A 134 9.20 7.98 -20.02
N ARG A 135 8.08 8.60 -20.39
CA ARG A 135 7.55 8.49 -21.75
C ARG A 135 8.32 9.53 -22.57
N PHE A 136 9.23 9.05 -23.39
CA PHE A 136 9.59 9.63 -24.68
C PHE A 136 9.77 8.46 -25.64
#